data_AF-A0A963XAL8-F1
#
_entry.id   AF-A0A963XAL8-F1
#
_cell.length_a   1.000
_cell.length_b   1.000
_cell.length_c   1.000
_cell.angle_alpha   90.00
_cell.angle_beta   90.00
_cell.angle_gamma   90.00
#
_symmetry.space_group_name_H-M   'P 1'
#
loop_
_entity.id
_entity.type
_entity.pdbx_description
1 polymer ?
#
loop_
_entity_poly.entity_id
_entity_poly.type
_entity_poly.pdbx_seq_one_letter_code
_entity_poly.pdbx_strand_id
1 'polypeptide(L)' 'MADLRKIIIDGIEVEVDPSMTLIQACEQAGVEIPRFCYHERLSIAGNCRMCLVEVVGGPPKPAASC' A
#
# COMPACT_ATOMS: atom_id res chain seq x y z
N MET A 1 -17.75 -12.59 2.90
CA MET A 1 -17.64 -12.44 1.43
C MET A 1 -16.64 -11.34 1.20
N ALA A 2 -15.50 -11.63 0.57
CA ALA A 2 -14.50 -10.61 0.26
C ALA A 2 -15.01 -9.83 -0.96
N ASP A 3 -15.40 -8.57 -0.74
CA ASP A 3 -15.72 -7.64 -1.83
C ASP A 3 -14.39 -7.07 -2.33
N LEU A 4 -13.77 -7.79 -3.27
CA LEU A 4 -12.46 -7.43 -3.81
C LEU A 4 -12.58 -6.14 -4.62
N ARG A 5 -11.63 -5.22 -4.39
CA ARG A 5 -11.56 -3.95 -5.10
C ARG A 5 -10.42 -3.99 -6.11
N LYS A 6 -10.75 -3.60 -7.34
CA LYS A 6 -9.77 -3.44 -8.41
C LYS A 6 -9.00 -2.12 -8.24
N ILE A 7 -7.69 -2.20 -8.21
CA ILE A 7 -6.77 -1.05 -8.19
C ILE A 7 -5.67 -1.25 -9.23
N ILE A 8 -4.96 -0.17 -9.56
CA ILE A 8 -3.83 -0.18 -10.50
C ILE A 8 -2.57 0.18 -9.74
N ILE A 9 -1.57 -0.71 -9.76
CA ILE A 9 -0.25 -0.53 -9.13
C ILE A 9 0.78 -0.58 -10.24
N ASP A 10 1.50 0.53 -10.49
CA ASP A 10 2.52 0.64 -11.55
C ASP A 10 2.05 0.17 -12.95
N GLY A 11 0.77 0.40 -13.26
CA GLY A 11 0.13 -0.01 -14.53
C GLY A 11 -0.41 -1.45 -14.54
N ILE A 12 -0.22 -2.20 -13.46
CA ILE A 12 -0.72 -3.57 -13.28
C ILE A 12 -2.06 -3.51 -12.55
N GLU A 13 -3.09 -4.09 -13.16
CA GLU A 13 -4.40 -4.24 -12.51
C GLU A 13 -4.38 -5.40 -11.51
N VAL A 14 -4.79 -5.13 -10.27
CA VAL A 14 -4.82 -6.11 -9.18
C VAL A 14 -6.14 -6.02 -8.42
N GLU A 15 -6.70 -7.17 -8.06
CA GLU A 15 -7.86 -7.27 -7.18
C GLU A 15 -7.39 -7.55 -5.75
N VAL A 16 -7.67 -6.63 -4.84
CA VAL A 16 -7.22 -6.71 -3.44
C VAL A 16 -8.38 -6.53 -2.47
N ASP A 17 -8.23 -7.04 -1.25
CA ASP A 17 -9.21 -6.79 -0.20
C ASP A 17 -9.14 -5.32 0.23
N PRO A 18 -10.27 -4.58 0.31
CA PRO A 18 -10.28 -3.17 0.66
C PRO A 18 -9.82 -2.88 2.10
N SER A 19 -9.70 -3.89 2.96
CA SER A 19 -9.12 -3.78 4.30
C SER A 19 -7.59 -3.79 4.32
N MET A 20 -6.94 -4.13 3.20
CA MET A 20 -5.48 -4.12 3.11
C MET A 20 -4.92 -2.71 3.04
N THR A 21 -3.73 -2.53 3.59
CA THR A 21 -2.95 -1.31 3.37
C THR A 21 -2.34 -1.31 1.97
N LEU A 22 -1.91 -0.14 1.49
CA LEU A 22 -1.30 -0.04 0.16
C LEU A 22 0.00 -0.87 0.07
N ILE A 23 0.78 -0.96 1.14
CA ILE A 23 2.00 -1.79 1.14
C ILE A 23 1.69 -3.28 0.96
N GLN A 24 0.61 -3.78 1.57
CA GLN A 24 0.16 -5.17 1.40
C GLN A 24 -0.36 -5.43 0.00
N ALA A 25 -1.09 -4.46 -0.57
CA ALA A 25 -1.58 -4.54 -1.94
C ALA A 25 -0.42 -4.56 -2.95
N CYS A 26 0.61 -3.73 -2.75
CA CYS A 26 1.83 -3.74 -3.56
C CYS A 26 2.59 -5.06 -3.45
N GLU A 27 2.70 -5.64 -2.24
CA GLU A 27 3.33 -6.96 -2.06
C GLU A 27 2.60 -8.07 -2.83
N GLN A 28 1.26 -8.06 -2.88
CA GLN A 28 0.50 -8.99 -3.72
C GLN A 28 0.73 -8.78 -5.22
N ALA A 29 0.99 -7.54 -5.63
CA ALA A 29 1.38 -7.19 -6.99
C ALA A 29 2.84 -7.56 -7.32
N GLY A 30 3.61 -8.06 -6.34
CA GLY A 30 5.04 -8.35 -6.48
C GLY A 30 5.94 -7.11 -6.42
N VAL A 31 5.41 -5.96 -5.96
CA VAL A 31 6.13 -4.70 -5.80
C VAL A 31 6.54 -4.52 -4.34
N GLU A 32 7.85 -4.60 -4.09
CA GLU A 32 8.39 -4.40 -2.74
C GLU A 32 8.59 -2.91 -2.45
N ILE A 33 7.92 -2.40 -1.41
CA ILE A 33 8.10 -1.02 -0.93
C ILE A 33 9.10 -1.00 0.22
N PRO A 34 10.11 -0.11 0.19
CA PRO A 34 11.08 -0.01 1.28
C PRO A 34 10.42 0.43 2.58
N ARG A 35 10.77 -0.26 3.68
CA ARG A 35 10.18 -0.05 5.00
C ARG A 35 11.21 -0.20 6.11
N PHE A 36 11.06 0.63 7.14
CA PHE A 36 11.80 0.49 8.40
C PHE A 36 10.87 0.23 9.59
N CYS A 37 9.76 0.95 9.68
CA CYS A 37 8.87 0.88 10.84
C CYS A 37 7.65 -0.02 10.66
N TYR A 38 7.43 -0.56 9.46
CA TYR A 38 6.30 -1.45 9.18
C TYR A 38 6.71 -2.91 9.36
N HIS A 39 5.87 -3.65 10.06
CA HIS A 39 5.99 -5.09 10.22
C HIS A 39 4.58 -5.70 10.22
N GLU A 40 4.36 -6.76 9.44
CA GLU A 40 3.05 -7.38 9.19
C GLU A 40 2.31 -7.83 10.47
N ARG A 41 3.06 -8.12 11.54
CA ARG A 41 2.54 -8.63 12.83
C ARG A 41 2.49 -7.59 13.94
N LEU A 42 2.89 -6.35 13.67
CA LEU A 42 2.90 -5.27 14.66
C LEU A 42 1.90 -4.18 14.25
N SER A 43 1.57 -3.30 15.19
CA SER A 43 0.77 -2.11 14.89
C SER A 43 1.50 -1.18 13.91
N ILE A 44 0.74 -0.54 13.03
CA ILE A 44 1.25 0.45 12.06
C ILE A 44 1.75 1.69 12.80
N ALA A 45 3.02 2.06 12.58
CA ALA A 45 3.65 3.20 13.24
C ALA A 45 3.68 4.49 12.39
N GLY A 46 4.05 4.39 11.11
CA GLY A 46 4.08 5.54 10.19
C GLY A 46 5.13 6.63 10.49
N ASN A 47 6.18 6.35 11.25
CA ASN A 47 7.18 7.35 11.65
C ASN A 47 8.35 7.50 10.65
N CYS A 48 8.75 6.45 9.93
CA CYS A 48 9.96 6.48 9.08
C CYS A 48 9.79 7.17 7.72
N ARG A 49 8.55 7.23 7.19
CA ARG A 49 8.21 7.81 5.87
C ARG A 49 9.02 7.26 4.69
N MET A 50 9.62 6.07 4.82
CA MET A 50 10.35 5.42 3.72
C MET A 50 9.40 4.82 2.68
N CYS A 51 8.18 4.46 3.11
CA CYS A 51 7.17 3.81 2.28
C CYS A 51 6.24 4.80 1.55
N LEU A 52 6.71 6.02 1.26
CA LEU A 52 5.89 7.02 0.60
C LEU A 52 5.63 6.63 -0.85
N VAL A 53 4.35 6.67 -1.25
CA VAL A 53 3.88 6.38 -2.61
C VAL A 53 3.02 7.51 -3.14
N GLU A 54 3.00 7.67 -4.45
CA GLU A 54 2.08 8.60 -5.13
C GLU A 54 0.75 7.89 -5.40
N VAL A 55 -0.36 8.58 -5.11
CA VAL A 55 -1.70 8.06 -5.37
C VAL A 55 -2.39 9.00 -6.35
N VAL A 56 -2.72 8.49 -7.54
CA VAL A 56 -3.42 9.26 -8.57
C VAL A 56 -4.81 9.67 -8.06
N GLY A 57 -5.10 10.98 -8.07
CA GLY A 57 -6.33 11.53 -7.48
C GLY A 57 -6.32 11.61 -5.94
N GLY A 58 -5.20 11.28 -5.30
CA GLY A 58 -4.98 11.45 -3.87
C GLY A 58 -4.56 12.87 -3.48
N PRO A 59 -4.14 13.07 -2.23
CA PRO A 59 -3.60 14.33 -1.75
C PRO A 59 -2.38 14.80 -2.57
N PRO A 60 -2.05 16.10 -2.58
CA PRO A 60 -0.91 16.64 -3.34
C PRO A 60 0.47 16.21 -2.79
N LYS A 61 0.50 15.43 -1.70
CA LYS A 61 1.71 14.91 -1.08
C LYS A 61 1.68 13.38 -1.12
N PRO A 62 2.83 12.71 -1.29
CA PRO A 62 2.90 11.26 -1.20
C PRO A 62 2.27 10.73 0.10
N ALA A 63 1.55 9.62 -0.01
CA ALA A 63 0.90 8.95 1.10
C ALA A 63 1.85 7.88 1.67
N ALA A 64 1.81 7.67 2.99
CA ALA A 64 2.47 6.49 3.56
C ALA A 64 1.68 5.24 3.17
N SER A 65 2.35 4.23 2.60
CA SER A 65 1.67 3.00 2.18
C SER A 65 1.40 2.00 3.30
N CYS A 66 2.13 2.14 4.42
CA CYS A 66 2.04 1.27 5.59
C CYS A 66 0.89 1.59 6.53
#